data_AF-A0A925DU20-F1
#
_entry.id   AF-A0A925DU20-F1
#
_cell.length_a   1.000
_cell.length_b   1.000
_cell.length_c   1.000
_cell.angle_alpha   90.00
_cell.angle_beta   90.00
_cell.angle_gamma   90.00
#
_symmetry.space_group_name_H-M   'P 1'
#
loop_
_entity.id
_entity.type
_entity.pdbx_description
1 polymer ?
#
loop_
_entity_poly.entity_id
_entity_poly.type
_entity_poly.pdbx_seq_one_letter_code
_entity_poly.pdbx_strand_id
1 'polypeptide(L)' 'IKNRLQRITQAGKLSIVYSTDAEEKEYLEYIAQLQSENILAKEIEQHEVEELKGISGLKLLRAKIIY' A
#
# COMPACT_ATOMS: atom_id res chain seq x y z
N ILE A 1 4.70 -9.19 -8.50
CA ILE A 1 3.24 -8.97 -8.68
C ILE A 1 2.81 -9.62 -9.99
N LYS A 2 2.60 -10.95 -9.93
CA LYS A 2 2.54 -11.90 -11.06
C LYS A 2 3.64 -11.65 -12.10
N ASN A 3 4.79 -12.29 -11.92
CA ASN A 3 5.95 -12.19 -12.83
C ASN A 3 6.63 -10.81 -12.98
N ARG A 4 6.41 -9.86 -12.07
CA ARG A 4 7.25 -8.65 -12.00
C ARG A 4 7.84 -8.44 -10.61
N LEU A 5 9.17 -8.45 -10.54
CA LEU A 5 10.03 -8.02 -9.44
C LEU A 5 9.85 -6.52 -9.16
N GLN A 6 8.63 -6.10 -8.81
CA GLN A 6 8.40 -4.73 -8.37
C GLN A 6 8.80 -4.61 -6.90
N ARG A 7 9.65 -3.62 -6.60
CA ARG A 7 10.02 -3.29 -5.22
C ARG A 7 8.77 -2.85 -4.45
N ILE A 8 8.70 -3.27 -3.19
CA ILE A 8 7.65 -2.84 -2.25
C ILE A 8 7.65 -1.32 -2.14
N THR A 9 8.83 -0.74 -1.90
CA THR A 9 9.02 0.70 -1.81
C THR A 9 9.34 1.33 -3.16
N GLN A 10 8.81 2.53 -3.39
CA GLN A 10 9.11 3.38 -4.54
C GLN A 10 9.27 4.83 -4.07
N ALA A 11 10.25 5.55 -4.62
CA ALA A 11 10.46 6.96 -4.27
C ALA A 11 9.21 7.78 -4.61
N GLY A 12 8.83 8.70 -3.71
CA GLY A 12 7.64 9.54 -3.85
C GLY A 12 6.31 8.81 -3.62
N LYS A 13 6.33 7.58 -3.09
CA LYS A 13 5.12 6.82 -2.74
C LYS A 13 5.19 6.29 -1.31
N LEU A 14 4.09 6.43 -0.59
CA LEU A 14 3.84 5.75 0.68
C LEU A 14 3.48 4.29 0.38
N SER A 15 4.09 3.35 1.11
CA SER A 15 3.85 1.90 0.97
C SER A 15 3.54 1.32 2.34
N ILE A 16 2.41 0.63 2.47
CA ILE A 16 1.92 0.04 3.72
C ILE A 16 1.73 -1.46 3.49
N VAL A 17 2.42 -2.28 4.28
CA VAL A 17 2.31 -3.75 4.23
C VAL A 17 1.50 -4.21 5.43
N TYR A 18 0.52 -5.08 5.20
CA TYR A 18 -0.43 -5.57 6.20
C TYR A 18 -0.83 -7.02 5.93
N SER A 19 -1.47 -7.66 6.91
CA SER A 19 -1.78 -9.10 6.85
C SER A 19 -3.25 -9.43 7.07
N THR A 20 -4.04 -8.48 7.58
CA THR A 20 -5.45 -8.68 7.92
C THR A 20 -6.37 -7.66 7.25
N ASP A 21 -7.64 -8.02 7.06
CA ASP A 21 -8.64 -7.11 6.51
C ASP A 21 -9.03 -5.98 7.49
N ALA A 22 -8.81 -6.19 8.79
CA ALA A 22 -9.02 -5.15 9.81
C ALA A 22 -8.00 -4.01 9.65
N GLU A 23 -6.72 -4.35 9.50
CA GLU A 23 -5.65 -3.41 9.20
C GLU A 23 -5.91 -2.66 7.88
N GLU A 24 -6.36 -3.37 6.85
CA GLU A 24 -6.72 -2.76 5.55
C GLU A 24 -7.70 -1.61 5.71
N LYS A 25 -8.77 -1.86 6.47
CA LYS A 25 -9.82 -0.87 6.69
C LYS A 25 -9.29 0.36 7.43
N GLU A 26 -8.53 0.17 8.52
CA GLU A 26 -7.92 1.27 9.24
C GLU A 26 -6.98 2.10 8.35
N TYR A 27 -6.12 1.43 7.58
CA TYR A 27 -5.19 2.14 6.70
C TYR A 27 -5.89 2.92 5.60
N LEU A 28 -6.99 2.40 5.04
CA LEU A 28 -7.79 3.14 4.07
C LEU A 28 -8.43 4.39 4.69
N GLU A 29 -8.87 4.33 5.96
CA GLU A 29 -9.39 5.51 6.66
C GLU A 29 -8.30 6.57 6.87
N TYR A 30 -7.10 6.18 7.29
CA TYR A 30 -5.98 7.11 7.42
C TYR A 30 -5.53 7.69 6.07
N ILE A 31 -5.47 6.88 5.01
CA ILE A 31 -5.14 7.36 3.66
C ILE A 31 -6.18 8.35 3.18
N ALA A 32 -7.47 8.08 3.40
CA ALA A 32 -8.55 8.98 3.01
C ALA A 32 -8.45 10.34 3.70
N GLN A 33 -8.09 10.36 4.99
CA GLN A 33 -7.81 11.60 5.70
C GLN A 33 -6.65 12.37 5.05
N LEU A 34 -5.52 11.71 4.80
CA LEU A 34 -4.35 12.35 4.16
C LEU A 34 -4.63 12.81 2.72
N GLN A 35 -5.50 12.12 1.98
CA GLN A 35 -5.97 12.55 0.66
C GLN A 35 -6.86 13.81 0.77
N SER A 36 -7.68 13.92 1.82
CA SER A 36 -8.49 15.11 2.06
C SER A 36 -7.63 16.35 2.38
N GLU A 37 -6.47 16.12 3.01
CA GLU A 37 -5.46 17.15 3.30
C GLU A 37 -4.54 17.45 2.10
N ASN A 38 -4.79 16.83 0.93
CA ASN A 38 -3.95 16.92 -0.27
C ASN A 38 -2.49 16.50 -0.06
N ILE A 39 -2.22 15.64 0.92
CA ILE A 39 -0.89 15.04 1.16
C ILE A 39 -0.68 13.81 0.27
N LEU A 40 -1.75 13.04 0.01
CA LEU A 40 -1.72 11.86 -0.84
C LEU A 40 -2.62 12.04 -2.07
N ALA A 41 -2.21 11.44 -3.19
CA ALA A 41 -3.04 11.37 -4.39
C ALA A 41 -4.25 10.47 -4.17
N LYS A 42 -5.35 10.79 -4.86
CA LYS A 42 -6.60 10.01 -4.82
C LYS A 42 -6.43 8.57 -5.30
N GLU A 43 -5.44 8.35 -6.16
CA GLU A 43 -5.07 7.04 -6.69
C GLU A 43 -4.33 6.20 -5.64
N ILE A 44 -4.92 5.06 -5.30
CA ILE A 44 -4.36 4.05 -4.40
C ILE A 44 -4.13 2.79 -5.23
N GLU A 45 -2.97 2.19 -5.07
CA GLU A 45 -2.64 0.90 -5.65
C GLU A 45 -2.70 -0.18 -4.56
N GLN A 46 -3.45 -1.25 -4.81
CA GLN A 46 -3.50 -2.44 -3.97
C GLN A 46 -2.83 -3.60 -4.68
N HIS A 47 -1.95 -4.31 -3.97
CA HIS A 47 -1.21 -5.45 -4.49
C HIS A 47 -1.13 -6.56 -3.45
N GLU A 48 -1.22 -7.81 -3.89
CA GLU A 48 -0.88 -8.96 -3.04
C GLU A 48 0.63 -9.17 -3.10
N VAL A 49 1.26 -9.30 -1.92
CA VAL A 49 2.70 -9.52 -1.79
C VAL A 49 2.94 -11.03 -1.77
N GLU A 50 3.47 -11.54 -2.87
CA GLU A 50 3.87 -12.94 -2.97
C GLU A 50 5.03 -13.27 -2.03
N GLU A 51 5.05 -14.53 -1.59
CA GLU A 51 5.81 -15.08 -0.47
C GLU A 51 7.30 -14.71 -0.48
N LEU A 52 7.72 -13.90 0.49
CA LEU A 52 9.13 -13.79 0.88
C LEU A 52 9.41 -14.92 1.87
N LYS A 53 10.03 -16.00 1.39
CA LYS A 53 10.59 -17.12 2.19
C LYS A 53 9.70 -17.53 3.39
N GLY A 54 8.50 -18.05 3.12
CA GLY A 54 7.67 -18.73 4.13
C GLY A 54 6.65 -17.87 4.88
N ILE A 55 6.44 -16.62 4.46
CA ILE A 55 5.35 -15.76 4.94
C ILE A 55 4.36 -15.54 3.79
N SER A 56 3.13 -15.99 3.97
CA SER A 56 2.03 -15.91 2.99
C SER A 56 0.92 -14.99 3.48
N GLY A 57 0.16 -14.40 2.54
CA GLY A 57 -1.02 -13.58 2.85
C GLY A 57 -0.75 -12.09 3.12
N LEU A 58 0.45 -11.59 2.82
CA LEU A 58 0.73 -10.16 2.94
C LEU A 58 0.10 -9.37 1.78
N LYS A 59 -0.45 -8.22 2.10
CA LYS A 59 -1.01 -7.26 1.16
C LYS A 59 -0.22 -5.95 1.24
N LEU A 60 -0.24 -5.18 0.15
CA LEU A 60 0.46 -3.91 0.00
C LEU A 60 -0.52 -2.86 -0.53
N LEU A 61 -0.65 -1.79 0.24
CA LEU A 61 -1.28 -0.54 -0.17
C LEU A 61 -0.20 0.46 -0.55
N ARG A 62 -0.38 1.17 -1.65
CA ARG A 62 0.56 2.20 -2.10
C ARG A 62 -0.17 3.43 -2.59
N ALA A 63 0.24 4.59 -2.10
CA ALA A 63 -0.31 5.88 -2.48
C ALA A 63 0.81 6.85 -2.87
N LYS A 64 0.58 7.68 -3.88
CA LYS A 64 1.53 8.72 -4.31
C LYS A 64 1.46 9.91 -3.36
N ILE A 65 2.61 10.45 -2.99
CA ILE A 65 2.70 11.66 -2.16
C ILE A 65 2.56 12.88 -3.09
N ILE A 66 1.67 13.81 -2.73
CA ILE A 66 1.55 15.13 -3.35
C ILE A 66 2.44 16.09 -2.56
N TYR A 67 3.16 16.94 -3.29
CA TYR A 67 4.03 17.98 -2.74
C TYR A 67 3.36 19.35 -2.85
#